data_AF-A0A100W0Z7-F1
#
_entry.id   AF-A0A100W0Z7-F1
#
_cell.length_a   1.000
_cell.length_b   1.000
_cell.length_c   1.000
_cell.angle_alpha   90.00
_cell.angle_beta   90.00
_cell.angle_gamma   90.00
#
_symmetry.space_group_name_H-M   'P 1'
#
loop_
_entity.id
_entity.type
_entity.pdbx_description
1 polymer ?
#
loop_
_entity_poly.entity_id
_entity_poly.type
_entity_poly.pdbx_seq_one_letter_code
_entity_poly.pdbx_strand_id
1 'polypeptide(L)'
;MAAARTADASQAAYFRSMLADERVQLASELARSRAHLHACSAGGRVVGLRAMARARAEARELEARSREVQRLLAQLDQRFPRGWFAD
;
A
#
# COMPACT_ATOMS: atom_id res chain seq x y z
N MET A 1 -23.51 22.13 -11.56
CA MET A 1 -22.24 21.49 -11.99
C MET A 1 -21.05 21.82 -11.09
N ALA A 2 -20.90 23.04 -10.56
CA ALA A 2 -19.78 23.36 -9.65
C ALA A 2 -19.77 22.51 -8.36
N ALA A 3 -20.91 22.36 -7.68
CA ALA A 3 -21.03 21.57 -6.44
C ALA A 3 -20.63 20.09 -6.61
N ALA A 4 -20.95 19.47 -7.76
CA ALA A 4 -20.56 18.09 -8.06
C ALA A 4 -19.03 17.95 -8.21
N ARG A 5 -18.38 18.92 -8.89
CA ARG A 5 -16.92 18.94 -9.02
C ARG A 5 -16.21 19.15 -7.67
N THR A 6 -16.77 19.99 -6.80
CA THR A 6 -16.24 20.20 -5.44
C THR A 6 -16.41 18.95 -4.57
N ALA A 7 -17.53 18.24 -4.69
CA ALA A 7 -17.76 16.97 -4.00
C ALA A 7 -16.83 15.86 -4.49
N ASP A 8 -16.61 15.74 -5.80
CA ASP A 8 -15.64 14.78 -6.36
C ASP A 8 -14.21 15.06 -5.88
N ALA A 9 -13.85 16.34 -5.80
CA ALA A 9 -12.54 16.76 -5.33
C ALA A 9 -12.33 16.46 -3.83
N SER A 10 -13.32 16.73 -2.98
CA SER A 10 -13.21 16.42 -1.54
C SER A 10 -13.12 14.91 -1.28
N GLN A 11 -13.88 14.09 -2.03
CA GLN A 11 -13.76 12.64 -2.00
C GLN A 11 -12.38 12.15 -2.45
N ALA A 12 -11.82 12.74 -3.53
CA ALA A 12 -10.48 12.41 -3.99
C ALA A 12 -9.41 12.76 -2.95
N ALA A 13 -9.56 13.87 -2.22
CA ALA A 13 -8.67 14.23 -1.11
C ALA A 13 -8.76 13.21 0.04
N TYR A 14 -9.98 12.80 0.40
CA TYR A 14 -10.21 11.77 1.42
C TYR A 14 -9.56 10.43 1.05
N PHE A 15 -9.81 9.91 -0.16
CA PHE A 15 -9.22 8.64 -0.61
C PHE A 15 -7.70 8.73 -0.72
N ARG A 16 -7.16 9.88 -1.13
CA ARG A 16 -5.71 10.09 -1.16
C ARG A 16 -5.09 9.98 0.23
N SER A 17 -5.69 10.58 1.25
CA SER A 17 -5.21 10.46 2.63
C SER A 17 -5.29 9.02 3.13
N MET A 18 -6.44 8.35 2.93
CA MET A 18 -6.62 6.94 3.30
C MET A 18 -5.57 6.03 2.66
N LEU A 19 -5.35 6.15 1.34
CA LEU A 19 -4.38 5.34 0.62
C LEU A 19 -2.92 5.69 1.01
N ALA A 20 -2.66 6.94 1.39
CA ALA A 20 -1.35 7.34 1.89
C ALA A 20 -1.04 6.67 3.24
N ASP A 21 -2.03 6.60 4.14
CA ASP A 21 -1.92 5.90 5.42
C ASP A 21 -1.73 4.40 5.21
N GLU A 22 -2.54 3.78 4.35
CA GLU A 22 -2.44 2.37 4.00
C GLU A 22 -1.06 2.04 3.40
N ARG A 23 -0.52 2.91 2.55
CA ARG A 23 0.83 2.76 2.00
C ARG A 23 1.90 2.71 3.09
N VAL A 24 1.80 3.55 4.12
CA VAL A 24 2.73 3.56 5.26
C VAL A 24 2.61 2.26 6.07
N GLN A 25 1.38 1.81 6.32
CA GLN A 25 1.13 0.55 7.04
C GLN A 25 1.70 -0.65 6.27
N LEU A 26 1.40 -0.78 4.98
CA LEU A 26 1.91 -1.84 4.12
C LEU A 26 3.44 -1.83 4.01
N ALA A 27 4.07 -0.66 3.97
CA ALA A 27 5.53 -0.56 3.96
C ALA A 27 6.15 -1.14 5.25
N SER A 28 5.54 -0.84 6.41
CA SER A 28 5.96 -1.39 7.70
C SER A 28 5.76 -2.91 7.78
N GLU A 29 4.60 -3.41 7.33
CA GLU A 29 4.31 -4.84 7.26
C GLU A 29 5.27 -5.59 6.34
N LEU A 30 5.55 -5.03 5.16
CA LEU A 30 6.46 -5.62 4.21
C LEU A 30 7.89 -5.66 4.75
N ALA A 31 8.35 -4.61 5.44
CA ALA A 31 9.65 -4.59 6.10
C ALA A 31 9.75 -5.69 7.17
N ARG A 32 8.71 -5.85 8.02
CA ARG A 32 8.64 -6.91 9.03
C ARG A 32 8.64 -8.31 8.40
N SER A 33 7.85 -8.52 7.35
CA SER A 33 7.77 -9.80 6.62
C SER A 33 9.10 -10.17 5.97
N ARG A 34 9.79 -9.21 5.33
CA ARG A 34 11.12 -9.41 4.75
C ARG A 34 12.17 -9.73 5.81
N ALA A 35 12.16 -9.03 6.95
CA ALA A 35 13.05 -9.32 8.06
C ALA A 35 12.81 -10.74 8.63
N HIS A 36 11.54 -11.16 8.72
CA HIS A 36 11.19 -12.51 9.14
C HIS A 36 11.72 -13.57 8.15
N LEU A 37 11.49 -13.39 6.85
CA LEU A 37 12.00 -14.29 5.81
C LEU A 37 13.52 -14.38 5.84
N HIS A 38 14.20 -13.24 5.99
CA HIS A 38 15.66 -13.20 6.12
C HIS A 38 16.14 -14.02 7.31
N ALA A 39 15.55 -13.81 8.50
CA ALA A 39 15.89 -14.56 9.71
C ALA A 39 15.68 -16.08 9.54
N CYS A 40 14.60 -16.49 8.88
CA CYS A 40 14.33 -17.89 8.59
C CYS A 40 15.29 -18.50 7.56
N SER A 41 15.78 -17.72 6.60
CA SER A 41 16.71 -18.18 5.55
C SER A 41 18.18 -18.22 6.00
N ALA A 42 18.59 -17.28 6.86
CA ALA A 42 19.96 -17.15 7.35
C ALA A 42 20.28 -18.08 8.53
N GLY A 43 19.40 -19.05 8.84
CA GLY A 43 19.55 -19.95 9.99
C GLY A 43 19.27 -19.31 11.36
N GLY A 44 18.90 -18.02 11.40
CA GLY A 44 18.51 -17.31 12.63
C GLY A 44 17.18 -17.79 13.23
N ARG A 45 16.39 -18.57 12.47
CA ARG A 45 15.21 -19.31 12.94
C ARG A 45 15.02 -20.57 12.08
N VAL A 46 14.98 -21.73 12.71
CA VAL A 46 14.61 -22.98 12.01
C VAL A 46 13.09 -23.06 11.91
N VAL A 47 12.57 -23.06 10.69
CA VAL A 47 11.13 -23.21 10.41
C VAL A 47 10.90 -24.33 9.40
N GLY A 48 9.79 -25.06 9.54
CA GLY A 48 9.43 -26.09 8.58
C GLY A 48 9.11 -25.51 7.19
N LEU A 49 9.24 -26.32 6.14
CA LEU A 49 9.01 -25.92 4.74
C LEU A 49 7.62 -25.28 4.52
N ARG A 50 6.57 -25.80 5.18
CA ARG A 50 5.21 -25.24 5.10
C ARG A 50 5.13 -23.82 5.68
N ALA A 51 5.77 -23.58 6.82
CA ALA A 51 5.81 -22.26 7.45
C ALA A 51 6.59 -21.26 6.59
N MET A 52 7.71 -21.69 6.00
CA MET A 52 8.48 -20.88 5.03
C MET A 52 7.65 -20.54 3.79
N ALA A 53 6.92 -21.51 3.22
CA ALA A 53 6.07 -21.29 2.05
C ALA A 53 4.95 -20.28 2.36
N ARG A 54 4.32 -20.40 3.53
CA ARG A 54 3.31 -19.44 4.00
C ARG A 54 3.87 -18.03 4.15
N ALA A 55 5.01 -17.87 4.83
CA ALA A 55 5.65 -16.57 5.00
C ALA A 55 5.99 -15.90 3.65
N ARG A 56 6.43 -16.69 2.66
CA ARG A 56 6.68 -16.19 1.29
C ARG A 56 5.39 -15.78 0.59
N ALA A 57 4.31 -16.53 0.75
CA ALA A 57 3.01 -16.18 0.18
C ALA A 57 2.48 -14.87 0.78
N GLU A 58 2.55 -14.71 2.10
CA GLU A 58 2.16 -13.49 2.81
C GLU A 58 3.00 -12.29 2.34
N ALA A 59 4.32 -12.44 2.18
CA ALA A 59 5.17 -11.38 1.64
C ALA A 59 4.76 -10.97 0.21
N ARG A 60 4.48 -11.93 -0.67
CA ARG A 60 4.04 -11.65 -2.05
C ARG A 60 2.69 -10.95 -2.10
N GLU A 61 1.78 -11.31 -1.19
CA GLU A 61 0.49 -10.66 -1.06
C GLU A 61 0.64 -9.20 -0.61
N LEU A 62 1.48 -8.94 0.40
CA LEU A 62 1.80 -7.57 0.84
C LEU A 62 2.43 -6.74 -0.29
N GLU A 63 3.32 -7.34 -1.09
CA GLU A 63 3.90 -6.67 -2.26
C GLU A 63 2.85 -6.35 -3.33
N ALA A 64 1.92 -7.27 -3.58
CA ALA A 64 0.83 -7.04 -4.53
C ALA A 64 -0.09 -5.90 -4.07
N ARG A 65 -0.49 -5.90 -2.79
CA ARG A 65 -1.30 -4.83 -2.19
C ARG A 65 -0.57 -3.49 -2.23
N SER A 66 0.73 -3.47 -1.93
CA SER A 66 1.55 -2.24 -1.99
C SER A 66 1.59 -1.65 -3.41
N ARG A 67 1.80 -2.49 -4.43
CA ARG A 67 1.74 -2.07 -5.83
C ARG A 67 0.36 -1.53 -6.22
N GLU A 68 -0.70 -2.15 -5.72
CA GLU A 68 -2.06 -1.72 -6.01
C GLU A 68 -2.38 -0.36 -5.40
N VAL A 69 -2.03 -0.13 -4.13
CA VAL A 69 -2.20 1.17 -3.47
C VAL A 69 -1.42 2.26 -4.20
N GLN A 70 -0.19 1.98 -4.64
CA GLN A 70 0.59 2.91 -5.44
C GLN A 70 -0.07 3.22 -6.79
N ARG A 71 -0.65 2.21 -7.45
CA ARG A 71 -1.40 2.38 -8.70
C ARG A 71 -2.64 3.25 -8.51
N LEU A 72 -3.40 3.02 -7.44
CA LEU A 72 -4.59 3.81 -7.11
C LEU A 72 -4.25 5.27 -6.79
N LEU A 73 -3.19 5.51 -6.02
CA LEU A 73 -2.68 6.86 -5.75
C LEU A 73 -2.28 7.58 -7.04
N ALA A 74 -1.57 6.90 -7.95
CA ALA A 74 -1.19 7.48 -9.24
C ALA A 74 -2.41 7.83 -10.11
N GLN A 75 -3.44 6.97 -10.13
CA GLN A 75 -4.68 7.25 -10.86
C GLN A 75 -5.46 8.42 -10.25
N LEU A 76 -5.50 8.52 -8.92
CA LEU A 76 -6.09 9.67 -8.23
C LEU A 76 -5.32 10.96 -8.53
N ASP A 77 -3.99 10.94 -8.50
CA ASP A 77 -3.16 12.10 -8.80
C ASP A 77 -3.29 12.52 -10.28
N GLN A 78 -3.49 11.58 -11.20
CA GLN A 78 -3.76 11.87 -12.61
C GLN A 78 -5.14 12.51 -12.82
N ARG A 79 -6.19 11.99 -12.17
CA ARG A 79 -7.57 12.45 -12.38
C ARG A 79 -7.93 13.69 -11.58
N PHE A 80 -7.34 13.85 -10.40
CA PHE A 80 -7.58 14.96 -9.49
C PHE A 80 -6.24 15.55 -9.03
N PRO A 81 -5.57 16.35 -9.88
CA PRO A 81 -4.31 16.99 -9.54
C PRO A 81 -4.40 17.80 -8.25
N ARG A 82 -3.32 17.86 -7.47
CA ARG A 82 -3.29 18.52 -6.15
C ARG A 82 -3.58 20.03 -6.18
N GLY A 83 -3.59 20.65 -7.37
CA GLY A 83 -3.95 22.06 -7.60
C GLY A 83 -5.41 22.31 -8.01
N TRP A 84 -6.26 21.29 -8.10
CA TRP A 84 -7.68 21.44 -8.46
C TRP A 84 -8.48 22.26 -7.43
N PHE A 85 -7.94 22.46 -6.23
CA PHE A 85 -8.56 23.18 -5.11
C PHE A 85 -8.15 24.67 -5.03
N ALA A 86 -7.36 25.17 -6.00
CA ALA A 86 -6.99 26.58 -6.06
C ALA A 86 -7.98 27.34 -6.95
N ASP A 87 -9.07 27.79 -6.34
CA ASP A 87 -9.86 28.97 -6.76
C ASP A 87 -10.03 29.87 -5.53
#